data_AF-A0A820PE08-F1
#
_entry.id   AF-A0A820PE08-F1
#
_cell.length_a   1.000
_cell.length_b   1.000
_cell.length_c   1.000
_cell.angle_alpha   90.00
_cell.angle_beta   90.00
_cell.angle_gamma   90.00
#
_symmetry.space_group_name_H-M   'P 1'
#
loop_
_entity.id
_entity.type
_entity.pdbx_description
1 polymer ?
#
loop_
_entity_poly.entity_id
_entity_poly.type
_entity_poly.pdbx_seq_one_letter_code
_entity_poly.pdbx_strand_id
1 'polypeptide(L)'
;ELINHPLFDFILPSNHDQLLAYLLNNHQVLQTCDISWKRAVDNDYEQCTLIGAYRTINENEEYFMSIVKLNTLDRMLRMNADYPIEEFITYLNTQGKFVYIDSKARQMLGYDPFDLIGRTY
;
A
#
# COMPACT_ATOMS: atom_id res chain seq x y z
N GLU A 1 -4.94 13.28 -10.23
CA GLU A 1 -3.48 13.33 -10.42
C GLU A 1 -2.86 14.10 -9.27
N LEU A 2 -1.70 13.66 -8.78
CA LEU A 2 -0.94 14.33 -7.70
C LEU A 2 0.01 15.42 -8.23
N ILE A 3 -0.02 15.69 -9.54
CA ILE A 3 0.91 16.60 -10.21
C ILE A 3 0.63 18.04 -9.74
N ASN A 4 1.67 18.77 -9.36
CA ASN A 4 1.64 20.16 -8.86
C ASN A 4 0.95 20.37 -7.48
N HIS A 5 0.70 19.32 -6.71
CA HIS A 5 0.22 19.45 -5.34
C HIS A 5 1.34 19.13 -4.33
N PRO A 6 1.49 19.94 -3.26
CA PRO A 6 2.39 19.61 -2.16
C PRO A 6 2.09 18.23 -1.58
N LEU A 7 3.14 17.43 -1.34
CA LEU A 7 3.01 16.12 -0.69
C LEU A 7 2.27 16.22 0.65
N PHE A 8 2.53 17.28 1.42
CA PHE A 8 1.93 17.54 2.73
C PHE A 8 0.41 17.65 2.72
N ASP A 9 -0.20 18.04 1.60
CA ASP A 9 -1.67 18.14 1.47
C ASP A 9 -2.36 16.77 1.56
N PHE A 10 -1.60 15.70 1.29
CA PHE A 10 -2.08 14.32 1.33
C PHE A 10 -1.66 13.58 2.59
N ILE A 11 -0.93 14.22 3.50
CA ILE A 11 -0.44 13.59 4.72
C ILE A 11 -1.16 14.17 5.93
N LEU A 12 -1.56 13.29 6.85
CA LEU A 12 -2.17 13.71 8.11
C LEU A 12 -1.26 14.72 8.83
N PRO A 13 -1.79 15.87 9.29
CA PRO A 13 -0.97 16.93 9.89
C PRO A 13 -0.06 16.47 11.04
N SER A 14 -0.52 15.50 11.86
CA SER A 14 0.29 14.95 12.95
C SER A 14 1.50 14.13 12.49
N ASN A 15 1.57 13.72 11.21
CA ASN A 15 2.73 13.04 10.63
C ASN A 15 3.69 13.99 9.91
N HIS A 16 3.42 15.31 9.85
CA HIS A 16 4.25 16.25 9.10
C HIS A 16 5.68 16.34 9.61
N ASP A 17 5.87 16.42 10.93
CA ASP A 17 7.21 16.47 11.54
C ASP A 17 8.01 15.19 11.28
N GLN A 18 7.35 14.04 11.32
CA GLN A 18 7.95 12.75 11.02
C GLN A 18 8.39 12.66 9.56
N LEU A 19 7.55 13.13 8.63
CA LEU A 19 7.89 13.18 7.20
C LEU A 19 9.04 14.15 6.94
N LEU A 20 9.05 15.32 7.57
CA LEU A 20 10.14 16.29 7.46
C LEU A 20 11.46 15.70 7.96
N ALA A 21 11.45 15.08 9.15
CA ALA A 21 12.62 14.43 9.70
C ALA A 21 13.15 13.33 8.76
N TYR A 22 12.26 12.57 8.14
CA TYR A 22 12.61 11.55 7.15
C TYR A 22 13.22 12.15 5.87
N LEU A 23 12.62 13.20 5.29
CA LEU A 23 13.17 13.84 4.09
C LEU A 23 14.52 14.52 4.36
N LEU A 24 14.72 15.14 5.52
CA LEU A 24 15.97 15.85 5.85
C LEU A 24 17.16 14.92 6.09
N ASN A 25 16.93 13.63 6.29
CA ASN A 25 17.95 12.68 6.72
C ASN A 25 18.78 12.11 5.55
N ASN A 26 18.73 12.80 4.39
CA ASN A 26 19.56 12.67 3.19
C ASN A 26 19.98 11.22 2.87
N HIS A 27 18.97 10.37 2.78
CA HIS A 27 19.14 8.93 2.71
C HIS A 27 19.81 8.49 1.40
N GLN A 28 21.06 8.00 1.49
CA GLN A 28 21.73 7.33 0.37
C GLN A 28 21.12 5.94 0.08
N VAL A 29 20.54 5.31 1.11
CA VAL A 29 19.89 3.98 1.05
C VAL A 29 18.38 4.13 1.16
N LEU A 30 17.61 3.19 0.59
CA LEU A 30 16.15 3.16 0.76
C LEU A 30 15.80 3.04 2.24
N GLN A 31 15.05 4.01 2.75
CA GLN A 31 14.47 3.97 4.09
C GLN A 31 12.95 4.00 4.01
N THR A 32 12.30 3.70 5.13
CA THR A 32 10.85 3.63 5.25
C THR A 32 10.35 4.63 6.27
N CYS A 33 9.21 5.26 6.00
CA CYS A 33 8.52 6.15 6.91
C CYS A 33 7.03 5.81 6.91
N ASP A 34 6.51 5.41 8.06
CA ASP A 34 5.09 5.10 8.21
C ASP A 34 4.29 6.37 8.49
N ILE A 35 3.35 6.68 7.62
CA ILE A 35 2.54 7.90 7.67
C ILE A 35 1.09 7.60 7.31
N SER A 36 0.19 8.52 7.65
CA SER A 36 -1.23 8.41 7.27
C SER A 36 -1.51 9.25 6.02
N TRP A 37 -1.91 8.60 4.93
CA TRP A 37 -2.21 9.22 3.64
C TRP A 37 -3.70 9.50 3.48
N LYS A 38 -4.06 10.67 2.97
CA LYS A 38 -5.45 11.10 2.77
C LYS A 38 -6.10 10.29 1.65
N ARG A 39 -7.25 9.68 1.94
CA ARG A 39 -8.03 8.93 0.95
C ARG A 39 -8.58 9.87 -0.12
N ALA A 40 -8.75 9.33 -1.34
CA ALA A 40 -9.34 10.09 -2.44
C ALA A 40 -10.87 10.12 -2.39
N VAL A 41 -11.50 9.14 -1.72
CA VAL A 41 -12.95 8.94 -1.69
C VAL A 41 -13.65 9.68 -0.55
N ASP A 42 -12.92 10.03 0.50
CA ASP A 42 -13.44 10.75 1.67
C ASP A 42 -12.34 11.63 2.30
N ASN A 43 -12.64 12.29 3.41
CA ASN A 43 -11.70 13.16 4.14
C ASN A 43 -10.95 12.43 5.27
N ASP A 44 -10.90 11.10 5.23
CA ASP A 44 -10.21 10.29 6.23
C ASP A 44 -8.86 9.79 5.67
N TYR A 45 -8.08 9.14 6.53
CA TYR A 45 -6.70 8.77 6.25
C TYR A 45 -6.50 7.25 6.32
N GLU A 46 -5.50 6.75 5.60
CA GLU A 46 -5.08 5.35 5.62
C GLU A 46 -3.61 5.24 5.97
N GLN A 47 -3.27 4.21 6.74
CA GLN A 47 -1.88 3.90 7.04
C GLN A 47 -1.15 3.49 5.77
N CYS A 48 0.02 4.07 5.54
CA CYS A 48 0.88 3.74 4.43
C CYS A 48 2.34 3.79 4.86
N THR A 49 3.17 3.08 4.11
CA THR A 49 4.62 3.13 4.27
C THR A 49 5.20 3.83 3.04
N LEU A 50 5.80 5.00 3.25
CA LEU A 50 6.59 5.71 2.26
C LEU A 50 7.99 5.10 2.23
N ILE A 51 8.43 4.66 1.05
CA ILE A 51 9.76 4.07 0.84
C ILE A 51 10.48 4.91 -0.19
N GLY A 52 11.61 5.51 0.15
CA GLY A 52 12.29 6.42 -0.76
C GLY A 52 13.74 6.70 -0.40
N ALA A 53 14.40 7.40 -1.33
CA ALA A 53 15.78 7.84 -1.18
C ALA A 53 16.06 9.01 -2.14
N TYR A 54 17.10 9.80 -1.81
CA TYR A 54 17.61 10.80 -2.73
C TYR A 54 18.45 10.15 -3.82
N ARG A 55 18.26 10.62 -5.06
CA ARG A 55 18.99 10.16 -6.24
C ARG A 55 19.42 11.36 -7.07
N THR A 56 20.71 11.42 -7.36
CA THR A 56 21.27 12.34 -8.35
C THR A 56 20.99 11.76 -9.74
N ILE A 57 20.22 12.47 -10.56
CA ILE A 57 19.94 12.06 -11.94
C ILE A 57 20.92 12.75 -12.90
N ASN A 58 21.24 14.02 -12.63
CA ASN A 58 22.18 14.84 -13.38
C ASN A 58 23.16 15.54 -12.41
N GLU A 59 24.26 16.11 -12.92
CA GLU A 59 25.33 16.73 -12.10
C GLU A 59 24.85 17.83 -11.13
N ASN A 60 23.67 18.42 -11.35
CA ASN A 60 23.13 19.51 -10.53
C ASN A 60 21.73 19.24 -9.94
N GLU A 61 21.15 18.05 -10.14
CA GLU A 61 19.77 17.78 -9.75
C GLU A 61 19.65 16.51 -8.90
N GLU A 62 19.30 16.70 -7.63
CA GLU A 62 18.89 15.64 -6.72
C GLU A 62 17.36 15.57 -6.64
N TYR A 63 16.84 14.38 -6.84
CA TYR A 63 15.42 14.09 -6.73
C TYR A 63 15.19 13.11 -5.59
N PHE A 64 14.17 13.38 -4.78
CA PHE A 64 13.65 12.39 -3.85
C PHE A 64 12.71 11.45 -4.58
N MET A 65 13.14 10.21 -4.78
CA MET A 65 12.35 9.17 -5.43
C MET A 65 11.68 8.33 -4.36
N SER A 66 10.37 8.11 -4.46
CA SER A 66 9.64 7.30 -3.48
C SER A 66 8.48 6.51 -4.06
N ILE A 67 8.12 5.44 -3.34
CA ILE A 67 6.96 4.62 -3.54
C ILE A 67 6.11 4.71 -2.27
N VAL A 68 4.81 4.93 -2.41
CA VAL A 68 3.85 4.88 -1.31
C VAL A 68 3.16 3.52 -1.34
N LYS A 69 3.32 2.72 -0.29
CA LYS A 69 2.62 1.45 -0.11
C LYS A 69 1.45 1.64 0.85
N LEU A 70 0.21 1.52 0.37
CA LEU A 70 -0.98 1.52 1.23
C LEU A 70 -1.03 0.21 2.03
N ASN A 71 -1.23 0.31 3.35
CA ASN A 71 -1.32 -0.85 4.24
C ASN A 71 -2.76 -1.43 4.30
N THR A 72 -3.69 -0.88 3.51
CA THR A 72 -5.12 -1.22 3.52
C THR A 72 -5.41 -2.64 3.02
N LEU A 73 -4.57 -3.20 2.14
CA LEU A 73 -4.69 -4.60 1.71
C LEU A 73 -4.43 -5.56 2.89
N ASP A 74 -3.49 -5.20 3.78
CA ASP A 74 -3.24 -5.94 5.01
C ASP A 74 -4.41 -5.82 5.99
N ARG A 75 -5.19 -4.73 5.94
CA ARG A 75 -6.33 -4.50 6.84
C ARG A 75 -7.54 -5.38 6.50
N MET A 76 -7.88 -5.59 5.23
CA MET A 76 -8.92 -6.57 4.84
C MET A 76 -8.49 -8.01 5.15
N LEU A 77 -7.21 -8.33 4.93
CA LEU A 77 -6.63 -9.62 5.31
C LEU A 77 -6.65 -9.86 6.83
N ARG A 78 -6.35 -8.83 7.64
CA ARG A 78 -6.29 -8.93 9.11
C ARG A 78 -7.65 -8.81 9.80
N MET A 79 -8.59 -8.01 9.29
CA MET A 79 -9.95 -7.91 9.87
C MET A 79 -10.72 -9.23 9.77
N ASN A 80 -10.37 -10.10 8.82
CA ASN A 80 -10.93 -11.45 8.70
C ASN A 80 -10.20 -12.52 9.53
N ALA A 81 -9.08 -12.19 10.18
CA ALA A 81 -8.28 -13.17 10.92
C ALA A 81 -8.79 -13.42 12.35
N ASP A 82 -9.45 -12.45 12.98
CA ASP A 82 -9.88 -12.53 14.39
C ASP A 82 -11.31 -13.06 14.60
N TYR A 83 -12.08 -13.25 13.53
CA TYR A 83 -13.38 -13.93 13.58
C TYR A 83 -13.34 -15.22 12.75
N PRO A 84 -13.90 -16.34 13.25
CA PRO A 84 -14.11 -17.55 12.46
C PRO A 84 -15.25 -17.30 11.48
N ILE A 85 -15.04 -16.39 10.53
CA ILE A 85 -15.93 -16.17 9.41
C ILE A 85 -15.62 -17.31 8.42
N GLU A 86 -16.60 -18.17 8.18
CA GLU A 86 -16.61 -19.18 7.12
C GLU A 86 -16.77 -18.51 5.73
N GLU A 87 -15.95 -17.50 5.47
CA GLU A 87 -15.91 -16.75 4.22
C GLU A 87 -14.44 -16.53 3.83
N PHE A 88 -14.18 -16.55 2.52
CA PHE A 88 -12.91 -16.18 1.91
C PHE A 88 -13.15 -15.02 0.95
N ILE A 89 -12.18 -14.13 0.81
CA ILE A 89 -12.21 -13.02 -0.14
C ILE A 89 -11.47 -13.39 -1.41
N THR A 90 -12.06 -13.05 -2.55
CA THR A 90 -11.46 -13.17 -3.88
C THR A 90 -11.73 -11.93 -4.72
N TYR A 91 -10.83 -11.62 -5.65
CA TYR A 91 -11.06 -10.64 -6.70
C TYR A 91 -10.94 -11.32 -8.06
N LEU A 92 -11.85 -10.98 -8.98
CA LEU A 92 -11.86 -11.45 -10.35
C LEU A 92 -11.53 -10.31 -11.31
N ASN A 93 -10.82 -10.61 -12.40
CA ASN A 93 -10.73 -9.67 -13.52
C ASN A 93 -12.03 -9.65 -14.34
N THR A 94 -12.07 -8.81 -15.37
CA THR A 94 -13.22 -8.68 -16.28
C THR A 94 -13.57 -9.95 -17.07
N GLN A 95 -12.66 -10.94 -17.12
CA GLN A 95 -12.87 -12.25 -17.72
C GLN A 95 -13.30 -13.32 -16.70
N GLY A 96 -13.58 -12.93 -15.45
CA GLY A 96 -13.94 -13.85 -14.38
C GLY A 96 -12.77 -14.68 -13.87
N LYS A 97 -11.52 -14.27 -14.13
CA LYS A 97 -10.34 -14.99 -13.63
C LYS A 97 -9.89 -14.47 -12.28
N PHE A 98 -9.54 -15.38 -11.37
CA PHE A 98 -8.97 -15.06 -10.07
C PHE A 98 -7.68 -14.24 -10.23
N VAL A 99 -7.67 -12.99 -9.76
CA VAL A 99 -6.47 -12.14 -9.65
C VAL A 99 -5.93 -12.07 -8.23
N TYR A 100 -6.75 -12.48 -7.27
CA TYR A 100 -6.40 -12.57 -5.86
C TYR A 100 -7.39 -13.52 -5.18
N ILE A 101 -6.90 -14.31 -4.24
CA ILE A 101 -7.71 -15.08 -3.31
C ILE A 101 -6.95 -15.19 -1.99
N ASP A 102 -7.65 -15.05 -0.86
CA ASP A 102 -7.00 -15.11 0.45
C ASP A 102 -6.57 -16.54 0.85
N SER A 103 -5.81 -16.64 1.93
CA SER A 103 -5.26 -17.92 2.41
C SER A 103 -6.32 -18.89 2.95
N LYS A 104 -7.53 -18.43 3.25
CA LYS A 104 -8.62 -19.29 3.76
C LYS A 104 -9.17 -20.22 2.68
N ALA A 105 -8.93 -19.93 1.39
CA ALA A 105 -9.31 -20.81 0.28
C ALA A 105 -8.78 -22.24 0.43
N ARG A 106 -7.59 -22.42 1.01
CA ARG A 106 -7.04 -23.76 1.26
C ARG A 106 -7.90 -24.55 2.25
N GLN A 107 -8.35 -23.89 3.31
CA GLN A 107 -9.20 -24.52 4.33
C GLN A 107 -10.63 -24.73 3.83
N MET A 108 -11.18 -23.78 3.07
CA MET A 108 -12.59 -23.77 2.69
C MET A 108 -12.89 -24.48 1.37
N LEU A 109 -12.03 -24.34 0.37
CA LEU A 109 -12.21 -24.89 -0.98
C LEU A 109 -11.33 -26.13 -1.24
N GLY A 110 -10.33 -26.38 -0.38
CA GLY A 110 -9.37 -27.47 -0.56
C GLY A 110 -8.31 -27.21 -1.63
N TYR A 111 -8.26 -26.00 -2.19
CA TYR A 111 -7.28 -25.61 -3.20
C TYR A 111 -6.25 -24.65 -2.63
N ASP A 112 -5.01 -24.77 -3.09
CA ASP A 112 -4.03 -23.74 -2.80
C ASP A 112 -4.41 -22.41 -3.49
N PRO A 113 -4.32 -21.25 -2.81
CA PRO A 113 -4.53 -19.95 -3.45
C PRO A 113 -3.76 -19.80 -4.77
N PHE A 114 -2.50 -20.26 -4.83
CA PHE A 114 -1.67 -20.15 -6.04
C PHE A 114 -2.18 -21.02 -7.18
N ASP A 115 -2.86 -22.13 -6.90
CA ASP A 115 -3.45 -22.99 -7.93
C ASP A 115 -4.66 -22.32 -8.61
N LEU A 116 -5.34 -21.43 -7.89
CA LEU A 116 -6.56 -20.77 -8.36
C LEU A 116 -6.28 -19.49 -9.15
N ILE A 117 -5.17 -18.79 -8.90
CA ILE A 117 -4.80 -17.57 -9.63
C ILE A 117 -4.78 -17.85 -11.14
N GLY A 118 -5.50 -17.02 -11.90
CA GLY A 118 -5.61 -17.11 -13.36
C GLY A 118 -6.65 -18.11 -13.89
N ARG A 119 -7.25 -18.95 -13.03
CA ARG A 119 -8.39 -19.80 -13.42
C ARG A 119 -9.67 -18.99 -13.46
N THR A 120 -10.64 -19.45 -14.24
CA THR A 120 -11.99 -18.88 -14.28
C THR A 120 -12.87 -19.54 -13.21
N TYR A 121 -13.79 -18.78 -12.62
CA TYR A 121 -14.79 -19.30 -11.67
C TYR A 121 -15.68 -20.39 -12.27
#